data_AF-A0A2D5I5M6-F1
#
_entry.id   AF-A0A2D5I5M6-F1
#
_cell.length_a   1.000
_cell.length_b   1.000
_cell.length_c   1.000
_cell.angle_alpha   90.00
_cell.angle_beta   90.00
_cell.angle_gamma   90.00
#
_symmetry.space_group_name_H-M   'P 1'
#
loop_
_entity.id
_entity.type
_entity.pdbx_description
1 polymer ?
#
loop_
_entity_poly.entity_id
_entity_poly.type
_entity_poly.pdbx_seq_one_letter_code
_entity_poly.pdbx_strand_id
1 'polypeptide(L)'
;MNFPKYYIGPMSKNVVDCVIDHSKQHPIGLIPSRRQVDWCGGYVNKWNTESFTEYVREKSDSVLLCRDHGGENQGLEQDDGLTSFTKDNQNFNLIHIDPFRVSNNMLDAAKCTTTIIQCLYESNKDTMYEVGTEEAIYKYQPDELKWFLEYLKMGLGDAFNQIKYAVVQSGTGLDLSTRTNTGNFSKRRLKNFIKVVKKYGVMSKEHNGDYLTDSFDVELRFECGLDAINIAPEFGQIESEFYLNECKKDKKLFEELYQLCYTSNKWRKWIKDVKRVSKSQIIMTCCHYILSNQEFKDKIACNFPHSESSIKSRINSKLKLLNEQTKNYCF
;
A
#
# COMPACT_ATOMS: atom_id res chain seq x y z
N MET A 1 21.94 -1.62 -2.42
CA MET A 1 20.61 -2.26 -2.45
C MET A 1 19.88 -1.73 -3.68
N ASN A 2 19.31 -2.60 -4.51
CA ASN A 2 18.46 -2.15 -5.63
C ASN A 2 17.05 -1.94 -5.09
N PHE A 3 16.58 -0.70 -5.08
CA PHE A 3 15.27 -0.38 -4.59
C PHE A 3 14.16 -0.82 -5.58
N PRO A 4 13.06 -1.41 -5.10
CA PRO A 4 11.90 -1.75 -5.93
C PRO A 4 11.25 -0.55 -6.61
N LYS A 5 10.74 -0.77 -7.83
CA LYS A 5 9.90 0.22 -8.55
C LYS A 5 8.43 0.14 -8.14
N TYR A 6 8.00 -1.01 -7.64
CA TYR A 6 6.63 -1.22 -7.24
C TYR A 6 6.57 -1.98 -5.93
N TYR A 7 5.59 -1.57 -5.12
CA TYR A 7 5.36 -2.03 -3.78
C TYR A 7 3.91 -2.50 -3.68
N ILE A 8 3.73 -3.72 -3.20
CA ILE A 8 2.43 -4.39 -3.22
C ILE A 8 1.87 -4.52 -1.81
N GLY A 9 0.62 -4.09 -1.62
CA GLY A 9 -0.10 -4.33 -0.38
C GLY A 9 -0.27 -5.85 -0.17
N PRO A 10 -0.08 -6.38 1.05
CA PRO A 10 -0.10 -7.81 1.26
C PRO A 10 -1.46 -8.43 0.95
N MET A 11 -2.58 -7.71 1.15
CA MET A 11 -3.99 -8.02 0.80
C MET A 11 -4.57 -9.41 1.14
N SER A 12 -3.89 -10.51 0.81
CA SER A 12 -4.20 -11.89 1.18
C SER A 12 -2.91 -12.71 1.25
N LYS A 13 -2.96 -13.92 1.84
CA LYS A 13 -1.80 -14.83 1.83
C LYS A 13 -1.35 -15.16 0.40
N ASN A 14 -2.28 -15.27 -0.55
CA ASN A 14 -1.97 -15.56 -1.95
C ASN A 14 -1.14 -14.46 -2.61
N VAL A 15 -1.46 -13.19 -2.32
CA VAL A 15 -0.69 -12.05 -2.83
C VAL A 15 0.73 -12.06 -2.24
N VAL A 16 0.87 -12.28 -0.93
CA VAL A 16 2.17 -12.39 -0.27
C VAL A 16 3.03 -13.50 -0.85
N ASP A 17 2.47 -14.70 -1.04
CA ASP A 17 3.20 -15.83 -1.64
C ASP A 17 3.66 -15.51 -3.07
N CYS A 18 2.81 -14.89 -3.89
CA CYS A 18 3.18 -14.50 -5.25
C CYS A 18 4.26 -13.42 -5.27
N VAL A 19 4.22 -12.44 -4.36
CA VAL A 19 5.25 -11.41 -4.22
C VAL A 19 6.60 -12.03 -3.81
N ILE A 20 6.59 -12.99 -2.89
CA ILE A 20 7.78 -13.75 -2.49
C ILE A 20 8.38 -14.47 -3.70
N ASP A 21 7.57 -15.18 -4.49
CA ASP A 21 8.05 -15.88 -5.68
C ASP A 21 8.58 -14.92 -6.76
N HIS A 22 7.88 -13.80 -6.99
CA HIS A 22 8.31 -12.76 -7.92
C HIS A 22 9.63 -12.10 -7.51
N SER A 23 9.86 -11.96 -6.20
CA SER A 23 11.08 -11.35 -5.65
C SER A 23 12.37 -12.09 -6.00
N LYS A 24 12.27 -13.37 -6.37
CA LYS A 24 13.41 -14.20 -6.78
C LYS A 24 14.05 -13.71 -8.09
N GLN A 25 13.29 -12.97 -8.91
CA GLN A 25 13.74 -12.49 -10.22
C GLN A 25 13.74 -10.96 -10.32
N HIS A 26 12.88 -10.29 -9.55
CA HIS A 26 12.65 -8.85 -9.68
C HIS A 26 12.57 -8.16 -8.32
N PRO A 27 13.26 -7.02 -8.11
CA PRO A 27 13.12 -6.23 -6.89
C PRO A 27 11.66 -5.78 -6.68
N ILE A 28 11.09 -6.16 -5.55
CA ILE A 28 9.70 -5.87 -5.16
C ILE A 28 9.63 -5.67 -3.64
N GLY A 29 8.71 -4.82 -3.19
CA GLY A 29 8.45 -4.65 -1.77
C GLY A 29 7.02 -5.01 -1.37
N LEU A 30 6.84 -5.35 -0.09
CA LEU A 30 5.53 -5.46 0.54
C LEU A 30 5.29 -4.24 1.41
N ILE A 31 4.08 -3.66 1.29
CA ILE A 31 3.66 -2.45 2.00
C ILE A 31 2.42 -2.69 2.85
N PRO A 32 2.49 -3.44 3.96
CA PRO A 32 1.40 -3.48 4.92
C PRO A 32 1.10 -2.08 5.46
N SER A 33 -0.14 -1.64 5.31
CA SER A 33 -0.73 -0.60 6.16
C SER A 33 -1.00 -1.15 7.57
N ARG A 34 -1.11 -0.27 8.56
CA ARG A 34 -1.44 -0.65 9.95
C ARG A 34 -2.81 -1.34 10.09
N ARG A 35 -3.69 -1.27 9.08
CA ARG A 35 -4.95 -2.03 9.10
C ARG A 35 -4.80 -3.46 8.60
N GLN A 36 -3.83 -3.68 7.71
CA GLN A 36 -3.58 -4.99 7.10
C GLN A 36 -2.82 -5.90 8.06
N VAL A 37 -1.71 -5.38 8.59
CA VAL A 37 -0.80 -6.07 9.52
C VAL A 37 -0.18 -5.01 10.43
N ASP A 38 -0.44 -5.08 11.73
CA ASP A 38 0.17 -4.24 12.78
C ASP A 38 0.65 -5.12 13.93
N TRP A 39 1.28 -4.55 14.94
CA TRP A 39 1.77 -5.28 16.11
C TRP A 39 0.66 -6.08 16.83
N CYS A 40 -0.58 -5.57 16.83
CA CYS A 40 -1.76 -6.21 17.42
C CYS A 40 -2.53 -7.10 16.44
N GLY A 41 -2.04 -7.27 15.21
CA GLY A 41 -2.70 -8.02 14.15
C GLY A 41 -3.30 -7.12 13.07
N GLY A 42 -4.22 -7.67 12.29
CA GLY A 42 -4.89 -6.97 11.19
C GLY A 42 -5.79 -7.90 10.40
N TYR A 43 -6.37 -7.42 9.30
CA TYR A 43 -7.30 -8.25 8.52
C TYR A 43 -6.62 -9.25 7.57
N VAL A 44 -5.30 -9.14 7.34
CA VAL A 44 -4.58 -10.01 6.39
C VAL A 44 -3.98 -11.21 7.11
N ASN A 45 -4.54 -12.38 6.83
CA ASN A 45 -4.12 -13.70 7.32
C ASN A 45 -3.88 -13.80 8.84
N LYS A 46 -4.48 -12.91 9.65
CA LYS A 46 -4.29 -12.79 11.10
C LYS A 46 -2.82 -12.58 11.52
N TRP A 47 -1.97 -12.11 10.62
CA TRP A 47 -0.59 -11.80 10.98
C TRP A 47 -0.51 -10.52 11.82
N ASN A 48 0.46 -10.52 12.74
CA ASN A 48 1.02 -9.31 13.31
C ASN A 48 2.38 -8.99 12.65
N THR A 49 2.99 -7.84 13.00
CA THR A 49 4.28 -7.40 12.41
C THR A 49 5.37 -8.48 12.48
N GLU A 50 5.52 -9.16 13.61
CA GLU A 50 6.56 -10.19 13.82
C GLU A 50 6.29 -11.43 12.96
N SER A 51 5.10 -12.05 13.10
CA SER A 51 4.74 -13.27 12.35
C SER A 51 4.66 -13.04 10.83
N PHE A 52 4.29 -11.84 10.38
CA PHE A 52 4.36 -11.48 8.96
C PHE A 52 5.80 -11.43 8.47
N THR A 53 6.68 -10.79 9.24
CA THR A 53 8.09 -10.65 8.91
C THR A 53 8.77 -12.02 8.87
N GLU A 54 8.58 -12.84 9.90
CA GLU A 54 9.07 -14.21 9.96
C GLU A 54 8.60 -15.02 8.74
N TYR A 55 7.29 -15.00 8.44
CA TYR A 55 6.74 -15.73 7.30
C TYR A 55 7.38 -15.35 5.97
N VAL A 56 7.66 -14.06 5.75
CA VAL A 56 8.30 -13.57 4.52
C VAL A 56 9.78 -13.94 4.51
N ARG A 57 10.50 -13.70 5.60
CA ARG A 57 11.97 -13.92 5.69
C ARG A 57 12.36 -15.39 5.62
N GLU A 58 11.55 -16.29 6.16
CA GLU A 58 11.73 -17.73 5.96
C GLU A 58 11.78 -18.15 4.48
N LYS A 59 11.17 -17.35 3.58
CA LYS A 59 10.97 -17.72 2.18
C LYS A 59 11.73 -16.81 1.20
N SER A 60 12.04 -15.58 1.60
CA SER A 60 12.82 -14.63 0.80
C SER A 60 13.41 -13.49 1.63
N ASP A 61 14.73 -13.32 1.51
CA ASP A 61 15.44 -12.13 1.99
C ASP A 61 15.39 -10.97 0.98
N SER A 62 14.88 -11.21 -0.23
CA SER A 62 14.89 -10.22 -1.32
C SER A 62 13.69 -9.28 -1.31
N VAL A 63 12.61 -9.63 -0.59
CA VAL A 63 11.43 -8.75 -0.45
C VAL A 63 11.78 -7.59 0.47
N LEU A 64 11.62 -6.35 0.01
CA LEU A 64 11.74 -5.18 0.88
C LEU A 64 10.45 -5.03 1.71
N LEU A 65 10.55 -5.11 3.03
CA LEU A 65 9.41 -4.93 3.94
C LEU A 65 9.31 -3.46 4.34
N CYS A 66 8.17 -2.85 4.03
CA CYS A 66 7.93 -1.43 4.19
C CYS A 66 6.62 -1.17 4.94
N ARG A 67 6.61 -0.35 5.99
CA ARG A 67 5.34 0.15 6.55
C ARG A 67 4.73 1.16 5.58
N ASP A 68 3.45 0.98 5.23
CA ASP A 68 2.61 1.99 4.56
C ASP A 68 1.84 2.81 5.61
N HIS A 69 1.88 4.14 5.51
CA HIS A 69 1.18 5.06 6.41
C HIS A 69 1.33 4.73 7.91
N GLY A 70 2.55 4.81 8.44
CA GLY A 70 2.80 4.71 9.89
C GLY A 70 2.44 6.00 10.62
N GLY A 71 2.01 5.89 11.88
CA GLY A 71 1.68 7.04 12.72
C GLY A 71 0.34 6.94 13.44
N GLU A 72 0.03 7.99 14.20
CA GLU A 72 -1.18 8.11 15.02
C GLU A 72 -2.46 7.85 14.23
N ASN A 73 -3.39 7.09 14.82
CA ASN A 73 -4.71 6.80 14.26
C ASN A 73 -4.71 6.11 12.87
N GLN A 74 -3.59 5.55 12.41
CA GLN A 74 -3.51 4.85 11.12
C GLN A 74 -3.97 3.38 11.19
N GLY A 75 -4.01 2.79 12.40
CA GLY A 75 -4.41 1.41 12.64
C GLY A 75 -5.91 1.12 12.59
N LEU A 76 -6.28 -0.04 13.13
CA LEU A 76 -7.68 -0.41 13.39
C LEU A 76 -8.25 0.31 14.62
N GLU A 77 -7.41 0.53 15.62
CA GLU A 77 -7.72 1.24 16.86
C GLU A 77 -7.19 2.68 16.81
N GLN A 78 -7.77 3.55 17.63
CA GLN A 78 -7.24 4.89 17.85
C GLN A 78 -6.09 4.80 18.85
N ASP A 79 -4.91 5.20 18.44
CA ASP A 79 -3.68 5.16 19.23
C ASP A 79 -2.64 6.16 18.71
N ASP A 80 -1.59 6.38 19.49
CA ASP A 80 -0.44 7.25 19.14
C ASP A 80 0.49 6.65 18.07
N GLY A 81 0.35 5.36 17.77
CA GLY A 81 1.18 4.63 16.81
C GLY A 81 2.61 4.32 17.26
N LEU A 82 3.03 4.69 18.48
CA LEU A 82 4.41 4.52 18.96
C LEU A 82 4.81 3.05 19.12
N THR A 83 3.90 2.22 19.64
CA THR A 83 4.13 0.77 19.76
C THR A 83 4.28 0.12 18.38
N SER A 84 3.46 0.55 17.41
CA SER A 84 3.56 0.10 16.02
C SER A 84 4.92 0.45 15.42
N PHE A 85 5.35 1.71 15.55
CA PHE A 85 6.67 2.15 15.09
C PHE A 85 7.81 1.37 15.73
N THR A 86 7.74 1.10 17.04
CA THR A 86 8.78 0.33 17.74
C THR A 86 8.91 -1.07 17.15
N LYS A 87 7.78 -1.75 16.89
CA LYS A 87 7.76 -3.08 16.30
C LYS A 87 8.18 -3.08 14.84
N ASP A 88 7.74 -2.09 14.07
CA ASP A 88 8.16 -1.95 12.67
C ASP A 88 9.68 -1.68 12.59
N ASN A 89 10.26 -0.88 13.49
CA ASN A 89 11.69 -0.56 13.52
C ASN A 89 12.60 -1.77 13.84
N GLN A 90 12.03 -2.81 14.43
CA GLN A 90 12.70 -4.08 14.73
C GLN A 90 12.59 -5.10 13.59
N ASN A 91 11.62 -4.94 12.69
CA ASN A 91 11.19 -6.01 11.78
C ASN A 91 11.21 -5.61 10.29
N PHE A 92 10.94 -4.34 9.98
CA PHE A 92 10.85 -3.85 8.61
C PHE A 92 12.14 -3.15 8.18
N ASN A 93 12.37 -3.11 6.87
CA ASN A 93 13.54 -2.41 6.32
C ASN A 93 13.30 -0.91 6.23
N LEU A 94 12.05 -0.52 5.96
CA LEU A 94 11.67 0.86 5.72
C LEU A 94 10.33 1.18 6.39
N ILE A 95 10.20 2.40 6.89
CA ILE A 95 8.95 2.87 7.53
C ILE A 95 8.51 4.18 6.89
N HIS A 96 7.27 4.21 6.38
CA HIS A 96 6.62 5.47 6.01
C HIS A 96 6.14 6.20 7.27
N ILE A 97 6.75 7.35 7.55
CA ILE A 97 6.40 8.23 8.66
C ILE A 97 5.38 9.25 8.16
N ASP A 98 4.10 9.04 8.49
CA ASP A 98 2.98 9.85 8.01
C ASP A 98 2.09 10.40 9.13
N PRO A 99 2.49 11.50 9.79
CA PRO A 99 1.69 12.17 10.79
C PRO A 99 0.62 13.11 10.20
N PHE A 100 0.47 13.20 8.87
CA PHE A 100 -0.37 14.22 8.24
C PHE A 100 -1.85 14.09 8.59
N ARG A 101 -2.30 12.90 8.97
CA ARG A 101 -3.69 12.66 9.36
C ARG A 101 -4.12 13.42 10.63
N VAL A 102 -3.19 13.71 11.52
CA VAL A 102 -3.43 14.41 12.79
C VAL A 102 -2.75 15.77 12.85
N SER A 103 -2.00 16.14 11.81
CA SER A 103 -1.30 17.42 11.71
C SER A 103 -2.21 18.50 11.14
N ASN A 104 -2.22 19.69 11.74
CA ASN A 104 -3.06 20.80 11.25
C ASN A 104 -2.44 21.52 10.05
N ASN A 105 -1.11 21.46 9.91
CA ASN A 105 -0.36 22.15 8.87
C ASN A 105 0.98 21.45 8.61
N MET A 106 1.69 21.89 7.56
CA MET A 106 2.97 21.33 7.15
C MET A 106 4.07 21.42 8.23
N LEU A 107 4.07 22.47 9.07
CA LEU A 107 5.06 22.63 10.15
C LEU A 107 4.83 21.61 11.26
N ASP A 108 3.57 21.37 11.64
CA ASP A 108 3.22 20.33 12.62
C ASP A 108 3.66 18.95 12.11
N ALA A 109 3.35 18.63 10.85
CA ALA A 109 3.77 17.38 10.22
C ALA A 109 5.30 17.23 10.18
N ALA A 110 6.02 18.31 9.87
CA ALA A 110 7.49 18.30 9.82
C ALA A 110 8.13 18.07 11.20
N LYS A 111 7.59 18.72 12.24
CA LYS A 111 8.03 18.52 13.63
C LYS A 111 7.81 17.08 14.07
N CYS A 112 6.59 16.56 13.91
CA CYS A 112 6.27 15.19 14.27
C CYS A 112 7.16 14.18 13.52
N THR A 113 7.33 14.37 12.21
CA THR A 113 8.19 13.50 11.38
C THR A 113 9.64 13.52 11.89
N THR A 114 10.17 14.71 12.21
CA THR A 114 11.54 14.86 12.74
C THR A 114 11.70 14.13 14.06
N THR A 115 10.80 14.34 15.03
CA THR A 115 10.85 13.69 16.34
C THR A 115 10.79 12.18 16.22
N ILE A 116 9.86 11.66 15.41
CA ILE A 116 9.69 10.21 15.22
C ILE A 116 10.96 9.60 14.61
N ILE A 117 11.49 10.18 13.54
CA ILE A 117 12.71 9.67 12.89
C ILE A 117 13.90 9.72 13.85
N GLN A 118 14.09 10.78 14.63
CA GLN A 118 15.18 10.85 15.62
C GLN A 118 15.11 9.69 16.61
N CYS A 119 13.94 9.45 17.22
CA CYS A 119 13.78 8.34 18.16
C CYS A 119 14.00 6.96 17.53
N LEU A 120 13.49 6.75 16.30
CA LEU A 120 13.67 5.48 15.60
C LEU A 120 15.13 5.26 15.18
N TYR A 121 15.81 6.31 14.72
CA TYR A 121 17.19 6.25 14.27
C TYR A 121 18.17 6.00 15.42
N GLU A 122 17.91 6.58 16.60
CA GLU A 122 18.68 6.31 17.82
C GLU A 122 18.63 4.84 18.23
N SER A 123 17.49 4.17 18.02
CA SER A 123 17.30 2.76 18.37
C SER A 123 17.74 1.79 17.27
N ASN A 124 17.63 2.18 15.99
CA ASN A 124 18.11 1.40 14.86
C ASN A 124 18.56 2.30 13.71
N LYS A 125 19.87 2.38 13.48
CA LYS A 125 20.46 3.24 12.44
C LYS A 125 20.27 2.70 11.02
N ASP A 126 19.92 1.43 10.87
CA ASP A 126 19.78 0.78 9.56
C ASP A 126 18.38 0.96 8.96
N THR A 127 17.39 1.32 9.79
CA THR A 127 16.01 1.55 9.32
C THR A 127 15.99 2.72 8.34
N MET A 128 15.32 2.50 7.21
CA MET A 128 15.09 3.51 6.19
C MET A 128 13.72 4.15 6.36
N TYR A 129 13.54 5.34 5.79
CA TYR A 129 12.30 6.09 5.93
C TYR A 129 11.73 6.55 4.60
N GLU A 130 10.41 6.68 4.59
CA GLU A 130 9.64 7.41 3.61
C GLU A 130 8.86 8.52 4.32
N VAL A 131 8.71 9.68 3.68
CA VAL A 131 8.08 10.86 4.30
C VAL A 131 7.10 11.55 3.33
N GLY A 132 6.25 12.43 3.85
CA GLY A 132 5.17 13.05 3.09
C GLY A 132 3.92 12.19 3.08
N THR A 133 2.89 12.60 2.36
CA THR A 133 1.60 11.88 2.28
C THR A 133 0.92 12.09 0.93
N GLU A 134 -0.10 11.31 0.59
CA GLU A 134 -0.87 11.45 -0.65
C GLU A 134 -1.88 12.60 -0.60
N GLU A 135 -2.34 13.02 -1.79
CA GLU A 135 -3.23 14.18 -1.95
C GLU A 135 -4.58 14.03 -1.20
N ALA A 136 -5.05 12.80 -1.01
CA ALA A 136 -6.31 12.52 -0.33
C ALA A 136 -6.25 12.73 1.20
N ILE A 137 -5.06 12.72 1.81
CA ILE A 137 -4.85 13.01 3.24
C ILE A 137 -4.52 14.49 3.42
N TYR A 138 -3.49 14.98 2.73
CA TYR A 138 -3.09 16.37 2.81
C TYR A 138 -2.49 16.81 1.46
N LYS A 139 -3.17 17.73 0.78
CA LYS A 139 -2.69 18.28 -0.48
C LYS A 139 -1.62 19.33 -0.25
N TYR A 140 -0.47 19.18 -0.90
CA TYR A 140 0.61 20.18 -0.87
C TYR A 140 1.18 20.44 -2.26
N GLN A 141 1.86 21.57 -2.45
CA GLN A 141 2.55 21.95 -3.67
C GLN A 141 4.02 21.51 -3.65
N PRO A 142 4.70 21.46 -4.81
CA PRO A 142 6.13 21.17 -4.87
C PRO A 142 6.98 22.06 -3.96
N ASP A 143 6.66 23.35 -3.83
CA ASP A 143 7.40 24.27 -2.95
C ASP A 143 7.17 23.98 -1.47
N GLU A 144 6.01 23.46 -1.09
CA GLU A 144 5.72 23.03 0.28
C GLU A 144 6.47 21.72 0.61
N LEU A 145 6.54 20.77 -0.34
CA LEU A 145 7.39 19.58 -0.18
C LEU A 145 8.87 19.96 -0.08
N LYS A 146 9.32 20.95 -0.86
CA LYS A 146 10.69 21.46 -0.78
C LYS A 146 10.97 22.01 0.62
N TRP A 147 10.08 22.85 1.14
CA TRP A 147 10.19 23.39 2.50
C TRP A 147 10.23 22.27 3.54
N PHE A 148 9.34 21.28 3.42
CA PHE A 148 9.27 20.13 4.31
C PHE A 148 10.58 19.33 4.32
N LEU A 149 11.13 18.99 3.16
CA LEU A 149 12.41 18.27 3.06
C LEU A 149 13.60 19.09 3.58
N GLU A 150 13.62 20.41 3.36
CA GLU A 150 14.63 21.28 3.94
C GLU A 150 14.56 21.28 5.48
N TYR A 151 13.35 21.38 6.03
CA TYR A 151 13.12 21.33 7.47
C TYR A 151 13.65 20.02 8.07
N LEU A 152 13.29 18.89 7.47
CA LEU A 152 13.76 17.57 7.91
C LEU A 152 15.29 17.47 7.80
N LYS A 153 15.89 17.96 6.72
CA LYS A 153 17.35 17.91 6.54
C LYS A 153 18.08 18.69 7.63
N MET A 154 17.58 19.87 7.99
CA MET A 154 18.14 20.68 9.06
C MET A 154 17.95 20.04 10.44
N GLY A 155 16.78 19.44 10.71
CA GLY A 155 16.44 18.86 12.00
C GLY A 155 17.05 17.46 12.25
N LEU A 156 17.29 16.68 11.21
CA LEU A 156 17.74 15.29 11.33
C LEU A 156 19.26 15.10 11.24
N GLY A 157 20.00 16.03 10.64
CA GLY A 157 21.43 15.85 10.39
C GLY A 157 21.70 14.56 9.61
N ASP A 158 22.56 13.68 10.14
CA ASP A 158 22.93 12.42 9.48
C ASP A 158 21.75 11.44 9.31
N ALA A 159 20.75 11.48 10.20
CA ALA A 159 19.56 10.64 10.10
C ALA A 159 18.74 10.94 8.83
N PHE A 160 18.89 12.12 8.23
CA PHE A 160 18.28 12.46 6.95
C PHE A 160 18.71 11.50 5.83
N ASN A 161 19.93 10.98 5.88
CA ASN A 161 20.44 10.03 4.88
C ASN A 161 19.63 8.72 4.85
N GLN A 162 18.86 8.42 5.90
CA GLN A 162 17.98 7.26 5.94
C GLN A 162 16.62 7.50 5.26
N ILE A 163 16.25 8.75 4.95
CA ILE A 163 15.07 9.04 4.13
C ILE A 163 15.38 8.66 2.68
N LYS A 164 14.73 7.60 2.18
CA LYS A 164 14.92 7.09 0.81
C LYS A 164 13.84 7.57 -0.13
N TYR A 165 12.62 7.74 0.37
CA TYR A 165 11.48 8.17 -0.42
C TYR A 165 10.79 9.40 0.15
N ALA A 166 10.24 10.20 -0.75
CA ALA A 166 9.24 11.19 -0.45
C ALA A 166 8.02 10.96 -1.32
N VAL A 167 6.83 10.98 -0.71
CA VAL A 167 5.57 10.85 -1.43
C VAL A 167 5.40 12.06 -2.35
N VAL A 168 5.04 11.83 -3.61
CA VAL A 168 4.75 12.89 -4.59
C VAL A 168 3.30 12.82 -5.03
N GLN A 169 2.74 13.96 -5.44
CA GLN A 169 1.31 14.09 -5.73
C GLN A 169 1.10 14.53 -7.18
N SER A 170 0.89 13.58 -8.11
CA SER A 170 0.61 13.94 -9.50
C SER A 170 -0.86 13.84 -9.91
N GLY A 171 -1.75 13.54 -8.97
CA GLY A 171 -3.18 13.37 -9.21
C GLY A 171 -3.56 11.90 -9.34
N THR A 172 -3.37 11.13 -8.27
CA THR A 172 -3.93 9.78 -8.11
C THR A 172 -5.15 9.83 -7.19
N GLY A 173 -6.08 8.90 -7.37
CA GLY A 173 -7.26 8.76 -6.52
C GLY A 173 -7.97 7.45 -6.84
N LEU A 174 -8.68 6.84 -5.90
CA LEU A 174 -9.27 5.50 -6.09
C LEU A 174 -10.78 5.49 -5.91
N ASP A 175 -11.46 4.78 -6.79
CA ASP A 175 -12.81 4.25 -6.57
C ASP A 175 -12.79 2.73 -6.76
N LEU A 176 -12.83 2.01 -5.63
CA LEU A 176 -12.81 0.54 -5.64
C LEU A 176 -14.09 -0.07 -6.21
N SER A 177 -15.21 0.65 -6.18
CA SER A 177 -16.50 0.14 -6.65
C SER A 177 -16.58 0.07 -8.17
N THR A 178 -15.88 0.99 -8.85
CA THR A 178 -15.75 1.03 -10.30
C THR A 178 -14.40 0.48 -10.78
N ARG A 179 -13.45 0.21 -9.87
CA ARG A 179 -12.09 -0.26 -10.16
C ARG A 179 -11.33 0.72 -11.04
N THR A 180 -11.39 1.99 -10.68
CA THR A 180 -10.78 3.07 -11.48
C THR A 180 -9.86 3.92 -10.63
N ASN A 181 -8.79 4.41 -11.28
CA ASN A 181 -8.07 5.55 -10.79
C ASN A 181 -8.85 6.81 -11.20
N THR A 182 -9.32 7.57 -10.22
CA THR A 182 -10.14 8.79 -10.41
C THR A 182 -9.33 10.07 -10.31
N GLY A 183 -8.01 9.96 -10.12
CA GLY A 183 -7.11 11.08 -10.03
C GLY A 183 -6.95 11.82 -11.37
N ASN A 184 -6.84 13.15 -11.30
CA ASN A 184 -6.58 13.99 -12.48
C ASN A 184 -5.07 14.13 -12.69
N PHE A 185 -4.47 13.21 -13.45
CA PHE A 185 -3.02 13.17 -13.66
C PHE A 185 -2.47 14.47 -14.29
N SER A 186 -1.35 14.95 -13.74
CA SER A 186 -0.62 16.10 -14.27
C SER A 186 0.86 15.82 -14.41
N LYS A 187 1.29 15.54 -15.66
CA LYS A 187 2.70 15.37 -16.05
C LYS A 187 3.61 16.51 -15.58
N ARG A 188 3.15 17.76 -15.72
CA ARG A 188 3.88 18.95 -15.27
C ARG A 188 4.09 18.94 -13.75
N ARG A 189 3.04 18.62 -13.00
CA ARG A 189 3.08 18.56 -11.53
C ARG A 189 4.02 17.46 -11.06
N LEU A 190 3.94 16.26 -11.65
CA LEU A 190 4.85 15.15 -11.36
C LEU A 190 6.32 15.55 -11.53
N LYS A 191 6.65 16.12 -12.71
CA LYS A 191 8.03 16.57 -13.00
C LYS A 191 8.54 17.63 -12.02
N ASN A 192 7.67 18.52 -11.56
CA ASN A 192 8.03 19.53 -10.56
C ASN A 192 8.35 18.88 -9.20
N PHE A 193 7.55 17.91 -8.76
CA PHE A 193 7.84 17.15 -7.54
C PHE A 193 9.14 16.33 -7.64
N ILE A 194 9.33 15.62 -8.76
CA ILE A 194 10.57 14.86 -9.01
C ILE A 194 11.79 15.78 -8.93
N LYS A 195 11.72 16.96 -9.54
CA LYS A 195 12.80 17.96 -9.47
C LYS A 195 13.08 18.41 -8.03
N VAL A 196 12.06 18.47 -7.17
CA VAL A 196 12.25 18.80 -5.75
C VAL A 196 12.97 17.67 -5.03
N VAL A 197 12.45 16.44 -5.05
CA VAL A 197 13.02 15.33 -4.26
C VAL A 197 14.45 15.00 -4.69
N LYS A 198 14.75 15.08 -6.00
CA LYS A 198 16.11 14.84 -6.53
C LYS A 198 17.14 15.85 -6.02
N LYS A 199 16.75 17.09 -5.69
CA LYS A 199 17.67 18.07 -5.06
C LYS A 199 18.14 17.66 -3.68
N TYR A 200 17.38 16.79 -3.01
CA TYR A 200 17.68 16.28 -1.67
C TYR A 200 18.28 14.87 -1.71
N GLY A 201 18.52 14.30 -2.90
CA GLY A 201 18.99 12.91 -3.02
C GLY A 201 17.94 11.86 -2.61
N VAL A 202 16.66 12.24 -2.60
CA VAL A 202 15.52 11.40 -2.21
C VAL A 202 14.76 10.96 -3.47
N MET A 203 14.27 9.72 -3.47
CA MET A 203 13.46 9.16 -4.56
C MET A 203 11.98 9.56 -4.41
N SER A 204 11.31 9.73 -5.54
CA SER A 204 9.87 9.99 -5.63
C SER A 204 9.05 8.71 -5.55
N LYS A 205 7.98 8.71 -4.75
CA LYS A 205 7.05 7.59 -4.68
C LYS A 205 5.61 8.06 -4.80
N GLU A 206 4.81 7.41 -5.64
CA GLU A 206 3.37 7.66 -5.72
C GLU A 206 2.57 6.59 -5.00
N HIS A 207 1.54 7.04 -4.28
CA HIS A 207 0.54 6.17 -3.67
C HIS A 207 -0.67 6.06 -4.59
N ASN A 208 -1.49 5.03 -4.36
CA ASN A 208 -2.71 4.76 -5.14
C ASN A 208 -2.42 4.53 -6.63
N GLY A 209 -1.43 3.68 -6.93
CA GLY A 209 -1.10 3.25 -8.28
C GLY A 209 -2.06 2.22 -8.89
N ASP A 210 -3.07 1.82 -8.13
CA ASP A 210 -4.08 0.86 -8.55
C ASP A 210 -4.79 1.30 -9.84
N TYR A 211 -5.02 0.32 -10.71
CA TYR A 211 -5.69 0.41 -12.02
C TYR A 211 -4.97 1.24 -13.08
N LEU A 212 -3.80 1.80 -12.80
CA LEU A 212 -3.03 2.57 -13.79
C LEU A 212 -2.33 1.69 -14.84
N THR A 213 -2.08 0.43 -14.50
CA THR A 213 -1.44 -0.54 -15.42
C THR A 213 -2.33 -0.84 -16.63
N ASP A 214 -3.65 -0.70 -16.48
CA ASP A 214 -4.63 -0.98 -17.53
C ASP A 214 -4.72 0.14 -18.59
N SER A 215 -4.13 1.33 -18.34
CA SER A 215 -4.22 2.51 -19.22
C SER A 215 -2.87 3.06 -19.73
N PHE A 216 -1.77 2.30 -19.63
CA PHE A 216 -0.38 2.76 -19.89
C PHE A 216 0.09 3.92 -18.98
N ASP A 217 -0.72 4.30 -17.99
CA ASP A 217 -0.47 5.42 -17.10
C ASP A 217 0.75 5.22 -16.18
N VAL A 218 1.05 3.95 -15.86
CA VAL A 218 2.26 3.57 -15.11
C VAL A 218 3.50 3.93 -15.93
N GLU A 219 3.58 3.49 -17.19
CA GLU A 219 4.73 3.79 -18.07
C GLU A 219 4.96 5.29 -18.19
N LEU A 220 3.90 6.07 -18.45
CA LEU A 220 3.98 7.52 -18.54
C LEU A 220 4.55 8.18 -17.28
N ARG A 221 4.24 7.66 -16.08
CA ARG A 221 4.80 8.17 -14.82
C ARG A 221 6.29 7.86 -14.69
N PHE A 222 6.69 6.64 -15.01
CA PHE A 222 8.11 6.26 -15.02
C PHE A 222 8.91 6.99 -16.11
N GLU A 223 8.35 7.26 -17.29
CA GLU A 223 8.94 8.14 -18.31
C GLU A 223 9.17 9.57 -17.80
N CYS A 224 8.33 10.03 -16.87
CA CYS A 224 8.52 11.33 -16.24
C CYS A 224 9.63 11.32 -15.18
N GLY A 225 10.14 10.14 -14.83
CA GLY A 225 11.18 9.92 -13.83
C GLY A 225 10.66 9.60 -12.44
N LEU A 226 9.42 9.08 -12.31
CA LEU A 226 8.93 8.54 -11.04
C LEU A 226 9.79 7.35 -10.61
N ASP A 227 10.13 7.26 -9.32
CA ASP A 227 11.04 6.21 -8.85
C ASP A 227 10.30 4.96 -8.36
N ALA A 228 9.16 5.12 -7.68
CA ALA A 228 8.38 3.99 -7.19
C ALA A 228 6.87 4.25 -7.10
N ILE A 229 6.10 3.17 -7.05
CA ILE A 229 4.64 3.23 -6.91
C ILE A 229 4.10 2.17 -5.92
N ASN A 230 3.13 2.56 -5.10
CA ASN A 230 2.38 1.66 -4.21
C ASN A 230 1.08 1.21 -4.88
N ILE A 231 0.78 -0.08 -4.85
CA ILE A 231 -0.45 -0.68 -5.36
C ILE A 231 -0.96 -1.68 -4.32
N ALA A 232 -2.23 -1.61 -3.91
CA ALA A 232 -2.72 -2.47 -2.85
C ALA A 232 -4.11 -3.03 -3.14
N PRO A 233 -5.22 -2.27 -3.04
CA PRO A 233 -6.56 -2.83 -3.16
C PRO A 233 -6.81 -3.61 -4.45
N GLU A 234 -6.20 -3.22 -5.58
CA GLU A 234 -6.30 -3.93 -6.85
C GLU A 234 -5.88 -5.41 -6.74
N PHE A 235 -4.79 -5.69 -6.02
CA PHE A 235 -4.31 -7.06 -5.83
C PHE A 235 -5.26 -7.90 -4.96
N GLY A 236 -5.92 -7.30 -3.97
CA GLY A 236 -6.96 -8.00 -3.20
C GLY A 236 -8.24 -8.23 -4.02
N GLN A 237 -8.53 -7.33 -4.96
CA GLN A 237 -9.69 -7.48 -5.84
C GLN A 237 -9.54 -8.61 -6.86
N ILE A 238 -8.32 -9.03 -7.21
CA ILE A 238 -8.11 -10.22 -8.06
C ILE A 238 -8.72 -11.47 -7.40
N GLU A 239 -8.50 -11.65 -6.10
CA GLU A 239 -9.07 -12.76 -5.33
C GLU A 239 -10.58 -12.57 -5.09
N SER A 240 -11.01 -11.34 -4.84
CA SER A 240 -12.43 -10.99 -4.70
C SER A 240 -13.23 -11.31 -5.97
N GLU A 241 -12.66 -11.01 -7.13
CA GLU A 241 -13.23 -11.28 -8.45
C GLU A 241 -13.32 -12.78 -8.75
N PHE A 242 -12.34 -13.58 -8.31
CA PHE A 242 -12.44 -15.03 -8.38
C PHE A 242 -13.69 -15.53 -7.64
N TYR A 243 -13.82 -15.19 -6.35
CA TYR A 243 -14.96 -15.66 -5.56
C TYR A 243 -16.29 -15.12 -6.08
N LEU A 244 -16.34 -13.86 -6.52
CA LEU A 244 -17.53 -13.29 -7.15
C LEU A 244 -17.97 -14.12 -8.37
N ASN A 245 -17.05 -14.44 -9.27
CA ASN A 245 -17.36 -15.14 -10.51
C ASN A 245 -17.75 -16.61 -10.29
N GLU A 246 -17.12 -17.28 -9.34
CA GLU A 246 -17.48 -18.66 -8.98
C GLU A 246 -18.82 -18.71 -8.22
N CYS A 247 -19.02 -17.85 -7.21
CA CYS A 247 -20.28 -17.80 -6.47
C CYS A 247 -21.46 -17.38 -7.35
N LYS A 248 -21.28 -16.53 -8.37
CA LYS A 248 -22.34 -16.17 -9.33
C LYS A 248 -22.97 -17.36 -10.06
N LYS A 249 -22.27 -18.49 -10.14
CA LYS A 249 -22.79 -19.72 -10.77
C LYS A 249 -23.85 -20.41 -9.91
N ASP A 250 -23.90 -20.10 -8.61
CA ASP A 250 -24.88 -20.61 -7.65
C ASP A 250 -25.57 -19.44 -6.92
N LYS A 251 -26.89 -19.31 -7.11
CA LYS A 251 -27.66 -18.20 -6.53
C LYS A 251 -27.56 -18.12 -5.00
N LYS A 252 -27.48 -19.27 -4.30
CA LYS A 252 -27.38 -19.32 -2.85
C LYS A 252 -26.00 -18.86 -2.40
N LEU A 253 -24.93 -19.37 -3.00
CA LEU A 253 -23.56 -18.95 -2.67
C LEU A 253 -23.32 -17.47 -3.00
N PHE A 254 -23.86 -16.97 -4.11
CA PHE A 254 -23.80 -15.56 -4.45
C PHE A 254 -24.47 -14.68 -3.37
N GLU A 255 -25.66 -15.07 -2.91
CA GLU A 255 -26.35 -14.34 -1.85
C GLU A 255 -25.57 -14.40 -0.54
N GLU A 256 -25.00 -15.55 -0.18
CA GLU A 256 -24.22 -15.73 1.03
C GLU A 256 -22.95 -14.85 1.02
N LEU A 257 -22.21 -14.84 -0.08
CA LEU A 257 -21.04 -13.97 -0.26
C LEU A 257 -21.44 -12.49 -0.16
N TYR A 258 -22.55 -12.12 -0.80
CA TYR A 258 -23.08 -10.76 -0.72
C TYR A 258 -23.41 -10.37 0.72
N GLN A 259 -24.11 -11.23 1.47
CA GLN A 259 -24.49 -10.94 2.85
C GLN A 259 -23.26 -10.74 3.74
N LEU A 260 -22.25 -11.60 3.63
CA LEU A 260 -20.98 -11.43 4.36
C LEU A 260 -20.29 -10.11 4.04
N CYS A 261 -20.22 -9.74 2.75
CA CYS A 261 -19.64 -8.47 2.33
C CYS A 261 -20.46 -7.28 2.85
N TYR A 262 -21.78 -7.34 2.74
CA TYR A 262 -22.68 -6.27 3.14
C TYR A 262 -22.65 -6.02 4.65
N THR A 263 -22.73 -7.06 5.47
CA THR A 263 -22.74 -6.97 6.94
C THR A 263 -21.38 -6.58 7.51
N SER A 264 -20.27 -6.84 6.79
CA SER A 264 -18.93 -6.40 7.19
C SER A 264 -18.79 -4.89 7.34
N ASN A 265 -19.66 -4.10 6.70
CA ASN A 265 -19.61 -2.64 6.60
C ASN A 265 -18.33 -2.06 5.97
N LYS A 266 -17.41 -2.91 5.48
CA LYS A 266 -16.12 -2.47 4.90
C LYS A 266 -16.26 -1.71 3.58
N TRP A 267 -17.43 -1.79 2.94
CA TRP A 267 -17.78 -1.04 1.73
C TRP A 267 -18.11 0.45 2.00
N ARG A 268 -18.46 0.83 3.23
CA ARG A 268 -19.01 2.17 3.56
C ARG A 268 -18.06 3.33 3.25
N LYS A 269 -16.75 3.10 3.34
CA LYS A 269 -15.74 4.10 2.97
C LYS A 269 -15.83 4.48 1.49
N TRP A 270 -16.17 3.52 0.64
CA TRP A 270 -16.06 3.64 -0.81
C TRP A 270 -17.40 3.95 -1.47
N ILE A 271 -18.50 3.43 -0.93
CA ILE A 271 -19.83 3.56 -1.52
C ILE A 271 -20.68 4.51 -0.65
N LYS A 272 -20.93 5.71 -1.18
CA LYS A 272 -21.74 6.74 -0.50
C LYS A 272 -23.24 6.41 -0.49
N ASP A 273 -23.77 5.90 -1.60
CA ASP A 273 -25.17 5.51 -1.74
C ASP A 273 -25.28 4.05 -2.19
N VAL A 274 -25.52 3.17 -1.21
CA VAL A 274 -25.60 1.72 -1.44
C VAL A 274 -26.77 1.31 -2.33
N LYS A 275 -27.80 2.17 -2.47
CA LYS A 275 -28.96 1.89 -3.32
C LYS A 275 -28.65 2.03 -4.81
N ARG A 276 -27.53 2.67 -5.16
CA ARG A 276 -27.11 2.93 -6.55
C ARG A 276 -26.10 1.93 -7.08
N VAL A 277 -25.74 0.93 -6.28
CA VAL A 277 -24.74 -0.08 -6.66
C VAL A 277 -25.36 -1.48 -6.63
N SER A 278 -24.86 -2.35 -7.50
CA SER A 278 -25.24 -3.77 -7.51
C SER A 278 -24.59 -4.54 -6.35
N LYS A 279 -25.17 -5.70 -6.02
CA LYS A 279 -24.54 -6.67 -5.09
C LYS A 279 -23.11 -7.04 -5.51
N SER A 280 -22.87 -7.16 -6.82
CA SER A 280 -21.53 -7.45 -7.36
C SER A 280 -20.53 -6.32 -7.07
N GLN A 281 -20.95 -5.05 -7.20
CA GLN A 281 -20.10 -3.91 -6.87
C GLN A 281 -19.77 -3.86 -5.38
N ILE A 282 -20.72 -4.19 -4.50
CA ILE A 282 -20.47 -4.29 -3.06
C ILE A 282 -19.44 -5.37 -2.76
N ILE A 283 -19.59 -6.57 -3.34
CA ILE A 283 -18.62 -7.67 -3.18
C ILE A 283 -17.23 -7.24 -3.68
N MET A 284 -17.13 -6.68 -4.88
CA MET A 284 -15.85 -6.21 -5.43
C MET A 284 -15.19 -5.13 -4.58
N THR A 285 -15.98 -4.30 -3.91
CA THR A 285 -15.47 -3.21 -3.09
C THR A 285 -14.82 -3.71 -1.79
N CYS A 286 -15.29 -4.82 -1.22
CA CYS A 286 -14.92 -5.17 0.15
C CYS A 286 -14.64 -6.64 0.48
N CYS A 287 -14.80 -7.58 -0.46
CA CYS A 287 -14.55 -9.00 -0.20
C CYS A 287 -13.11 -9.26 0.32
N HIS A 288 -12.12 -8.56 -0.22
CA HIS A 288 -10.71 -8.68 0.21
C HIS A 288 -10.47 -8.36 1.69
N TYR A 289 -11.36 -7.61 2.35
CA TYR A 289 -11.24 -7.33 3.79
C TYR A 289 -11.68 -8.49 4.69
N ILE A 290 -12.39 -9.48 4.14
CA ILE A 290 -12.99 -10.57 4.92
C ILE A 290 -12.46 -11.95 4.55
N LEU A 291 -11.49 -12.06 3.64
CA LEU A 291 -10.92 -13.34 3.18
C LEU A 291 -10.35 -14.19 4.33
N SER A 292 -9.84 -13.53 5.38
CA SER A 292 -9.27 -14.19 6.56
C SER A 292 -10.32 -14.61 7.60
N ASN A 293 -11.56 -14.14 7.48
CA ASN A 293 -12.62 -14.39 8.46
C ASN A 293 -13.02 -15.87 8.43
N GLN A 294 -13.22 -16.46 9.61
CA GLN A 294 -13.58 -17.88 9.71
C GLN A 294 -14.89 -18.17 8.98
N GLU A 295 -15.88 -17.29 9.14
CA GLU A 295 -17.17 -17.41 8.47
C GLU A 295 -17.05 -17.39 6.93
N PHE A 296 -16.17 -16.56 6.37
CA PHE A 296 -15.90 -16.56 4.93
C PHE A 296 -15.28 -17.88 4.48
N LYS A 297 -14.32 -18.41 5.25
CA LYS A 297 -13.67 -19.69 4.95
C LYS A 297 -14.67 -20.85 4.98
N ASP A 298 -15.51 -20.89 5.99
CA ASP A 298 -16.44 -21.99 6.24
C ASP A 298 -17.65 -21.98 5.29
N LYS A 299 -18.09 -20.81 4.83
CA LYS A 299 -19.28 -20.66 3.99
C LYS A 299 -18.97 -20.49 2.51
N ILE A 300 -17.86 -19.85 2.17
CA ILE A 300 -17.50 -19.51 0.79
C ILE A 300 -16.30 -20.30 0.33
N ALA A 301 -15.13 -20.13 0.95
CA ALA A 301 -13.88 -20.68 0.43
C ALA A 301 -13.85 -22.21 0.40
N CYS A 302 -14.50 -22.88 1.35
CA CYS A 302 -14.60 -24.34 1.43
C CYS A 302 -15.21 -24.98 0.17
N ASN A 303 -16.04 -24.25 -0.58
CA ASN A 303 -16.64 -24.72 -1.83
C ASN A 303 -15.63 -24.75 -3.00
N PHE A 304 -14.44 -24.15 -2.83
CA PHE A 304 -13.43 -23.98 -3.87
C PHE A 304 -12.03 -24.43 -3.39
N PRO A 305 -11.84 -25.71 -3.02
CA PRO A 305 -10.59 -26.19 -2.41
C PRO A 305 -9.34 -26.09 -3.31
N HIS A 306 -9.53 -25.93 -4.63
CA HIS A 306 -8.44 -25.79 -5.61
C HIS A 306 -8.31 -24.35 -6.16
N SER A 307 -8.97 -23.38 -5.54
CA SER A 307 -8.99 -21.97 -5.97
C SER A 307 -7.63 -21.31 -6.00
N GLU A 308 -6.74 -21.70 -5.08
CA GLU A 308 -5.42 -21.09 -4.89
C GLU A 308 -4.61 -21.01 -6.19
N SER A 309 -4.57 -22.09 -6.96
CA SER A 309 -3.84 -22.15 -8.23
C SER A 309 -4.31 -21.10 -9.25
N SER A 310 -5.64 -20.94 -9.38
CA SER A 310 -6.26 -19.98 -10.29
C SER A 310 -6.06 -18.54 -9.82
N ILE A 311 -6.22 -18.28 -8.53
CA ILE A 311 -6.02 -16.96 -7.91
C ILE A 311 -4.56 -16.53 -8.09
N LYS A 312 -3.60 -17.39 -7.70
CA LYS A 312 -2.16 -17.11 -7.82
C LYS A 312 -1.75 -16.90 -9.29
N SER A 313 -2.32 -17.66 -10.22
CA SER A 313 -2.07 -17.44 -11.65
C SER A 313 -2.45 -16.02 -12.10
N ARG A 314 -3.60 -15.48 -11.64
CA ARG A 314 -4.03 -14.12 -11.99
C ARG A 314 -3.16 -13.05 -11.35
N ILE A 315 -2.80 -13.23 -10.09
CA ILE A 315 -1.87 -12.33 -9.36
C ILE A 315 -0.52 -12.27 -10.08
N ASN A 316 0.06 -13.44 -10.42
CA ASN A 316 1.34 -13.52 -11.12
C ASN A 316 1.29 -12.87 -12.50
N SER A 317 0.18 -13.02 -13.25
CA SER A 317 0.02 -12.31 -14.53
C SER A 317 0.05 -10.79 -14.35
N LYS A 318 -0.57 -10.26 -13.29
CA LYS A 318 -0.54 -8.82 -12.99
C LYS A 318 0.85 -8.33 -12.59
N LEU A 319 1.56 -9.08 -11.73
CA LEU A 319 2.94 -8.77 -11.36
C LEU A 319 3.89 -8.76 -12.58
N LYS A 320 3.73 -9.73 -13.49
CA LYS A 320 4.49 -9.78 -14.74
C LYS A 320 4.20 -8.58 -15.62
N LEU A 321 2.94 -8.21 -15.82
CA LEU A 321 2.57 -7.02 -16.58
C LEU A 321 3.18 -5.75 -15.99
N LEU A 322 3.05 -5.56 -14.68
CA LEU A 322 3.63 -4.41 -13.98
C LEU A 322 5.15 -4.36 -14.13
N ASN A 323 5.83 -5.49 -14.06
CA ASN A 323 7.26 -5.57 -14.30
C ASN A 323 7.61 -5.19 -15.75
N GLU A 324 6.88 -5.72 -16.74
CA GLU A 324 7.10 -5.41 -18.16
C GLU A 324 6.94 -3.92 -18.45
N GLN A 325 5.93 -3.28 -17.84
CA GLN A 325 5.67 -1.84 -17.95
C GLN A 325 6.70 -0.97 -17.22
N THR A 326 7.54 -1.53 -16.35
CA THR A 326 8.46 -0.75 -15.51
C THR A 326 9.93 -1.10 -15.73
N LYS A 327 10.26 -2.22 -16.38
CA LYS A 327 11.62 -2.78 -16.46
C LYS A 327 12.63 -1.87 -17.16
N ASN A 328 12.22 -1.11 -18.17
CA ASN A 328 13.12 -0.30 -19.01
C ASN A 328 13.52 1.04 -18.40
N TYR A 329 12.92 1.43 -17.28
CA TYR A 329 13.21 2.70 -16.61
C TYR A 329 14.31 2.49 -15.56
N CYS A 330 15.54 2.94 -15.81
CA CYS A 330 16.64 2.86 -14.84
C CYS A 330 16.91 4.23 -14.21
N PHE A 331 17.42 4.23 -12.98
CA PHE A 331 17.91 5.41 -12.27
C PHE A 331 19.36 5.69 -12.61
#